data_AF-A0A7C5HUR8-F1
#
_entry.id   AF-A0A7C5HUR8-F1
#
_cell.length_a   1.000
_cell.length_b   1.000
_cell.length_c   1.000
_cell.angle_alpha   90.00
_cell.angle_beta   90.00
_cell.angle_gamma   90.00
#
_symmetry.space_group_name_H-M   'P 1'
#
loop_
_entity.id
_entity.type
_entity.pdbx_description
1 polymer ?
#
loop_
_entity_poly.entity_id
_entity_poly.type
_entity_poly.pdbx_seq_one_letter_code
_entity_poly.pdbx_strand_id
1 'polypeptide(L)'
;MIEALQFEFMRHALMAGLLASIICGVMGTLVVVNRIAFLSGGIAHAAYGGIGLAFYLGWNYLVCTIGFSLGAAMLMALVSIKLKHRSDTIIGVIWALGMAFGIILVDLTPGYNVDLMSYLFGSILTVLAFDLTIMLVI
;
A
#
# COMPACT_ATOMS: atom_id res chain seq x y z
N MET A 1 -8.42 -17.22 27.15
CA MET A 1 -8.08 -15.95 26.47
C MET A 1 -6.60 -15.58 26.63
N ILE A 2 -6.02 -15.61 27.84
CA ILE A 2 -4.58 -15.35 28.03
C ILE A 2 -3.65 -16.39 27.35
N GLU A 3 -4.09 -17.64 27.20
CA GLU A 3 -3.31 -18.66 26.45
C GLU A 3 -3.04 -18.29 24.99
N ALA A 4 -3.90 -17.48 24.36
CA ALA A 4 -3.69 -17.04 22.99
C ALA A 4 -2.42 -16.18 22.84
N LEU A 5 -1.97 -15.50 23.91
CA LEU A 5 -0.75 -14.69 23.93
C LEU A 5 0.53 -15.52 23.98
N GLN A 6 0.44 -16.83 24.20
CA GLN A 6 1.60 -17.70 24.14
C GLN A 6 2.07 -17.92 22.70
N PHE A 7 1.16 -17.76 21.73
CA PHE A 7 1.50 -17.89 20.32
C PHE A 7 2.24 -16.65 19.82
N GLU A 8 3.37 -16.90 19.16
CA GLU A 8 4.22 -15.85 18.59
C GLU A 8 3.48 -15.00 17.55
N PHE A 9 2.71 -15.63 16.66
CA PHE A 9 1.91 -14.93 15.64
C PHE A 9 0.87 -13.99 16.27
N MET A 10 0.30 -14.34 17.43
CA MET A 10 -0.69 -13.50 18.11
C MET A 10 -0.02 -12.27 18.73
N ARG A 11 1.17 -12.46 19.33
CA ARG A 11 1.99 -11.35 19.83
C ARG A 11 2.42 -10.42 18.70
N HIS A 12 2.85 -10.97 17.56
CA HIS A 12 3.20 -10.18 16.39
C HIS A 12 2.00 -9.41 15.85
N ALA A 13 0.82 -10.04 15.74
CA ALA A 13 -0.38 -9.38 15.27
C ALA A 13 -0.80 -8.20 16.16
N LEU A 14 -0.72 -8.36 17.49
CA LEU A 14 -1.02 -7.28 18.43
C LEU A 14 -0.02 -6.13 18.35
N MET A 15 1.29 -6.42 18.26
CA MET A 15 2.32 -5.40 18.11
C MET A 15 2.19 -4.67 16.77
N ALA A 16 1.94 -5.39 15.68
CA ALA A 16 1.72 -4.82 14.35
C ALA A 16 0.49 -3.90 14.35
N GLY A 17 -0.61 -4.31 14.97
CA GLY A 17 -1.81 -3.49 15.12
C GLY A 17 -1.57 -2.21 15.92
N LEU A 18 -0.80 -2.29 17.00
CA LEU A 18 -0.41 -1.13 17.80
C LEU A 18 0.44 -0.14 16.98
N LEU A 19 1.51 -0.62 16.33
CA LEU A 19 2.38 0.20 15.49
C LEU A 19 1.58 0.83 14.32
N ALA A 20 0.77 0.04 13.62
CA ALA A 20 -0.08 0.52 12.54
C ALA A 20 -1.06 1.61 13.01
N SER A 21 -1.66 1.45 14.20
CA SER A 21 -2.58 2.47 14.74
C SER A 21 -1.90 3.82 14.99
N ILE A 22 -0.65 3.81 15.46
CA ILE A 22 0.14 5.03 15.68
C ILE A 22 0.43 5.70 14.33
N ILE A 23 0.94 4.93 13.37
CA ILE A 23 1.28 5.44 12.03
C ILE A 23 0.03 6.00 11.33
N CYS A 24 -1.06 5.23 11.30
CA CYS A 24 -2.33 5.64 10.69
C CYS A 24 -2.96 6.85 11.39
N GLY A 25 -2.83 6.96 12.73
CA GLY A 25 -3.30 8.12 13.48
C GLY A 25 -2.55 9.40 13.09
N VAL A 26 -1.21 9.34 13.05
CA VAL A 26 -0.38 10.47 12.65
C VAL A 26 -0.62 10.85 11.18
N MET A 27 -0.56 9.87 10.27
CA MET A 27 -0.74 10.11 8.83
C MET A 27 -2.16 10.58 8.51
N GLY A 28 -3.18 9.99 9.13
CA GLY A 28 -4.58 10.36 8.93
C GLY A 28 -4.86 11.81 9.32
N THR A 29 -4.34 12.26 10.47
CA THR A 29 -4.49 13.67 10.89
C THR A 29 -3.83 14.63 9.90
N LEU A 30 -2.63 14.30 9.41
CA LEU A 30 -1.94 15.10 8.39
C LEU A 30 -2.74 15.18 7.08
N VAL A 31 -3.29 14.05 6.63
CA VAL A 31 -4.10 13.96 5.40
C VAL A 31 -5.38 14.81 5.49
N VAL A 32 -6.06 14.77 6.65
CA VAL A 32 -7.30 15.52 6.88
C VAL A 32 -7.03 17.02 6.97
N VAL A 33 -6.03 17.44 7.75
CA VAL A 33 -5.68 18.86 7.94
C VAL A 33 -5.27 19.51 6.62
N ASN A 34 -4.50 18.80 5.79
CA ASN A 34 -4.07 19.30 4.49
C ASN A 34 -5.11 19.16 3.38
N ARG A 35 -6.30 18.57 3.67
CA ARG A 35 -7.35 18.28 2.68
C ARG A 35 -6.86 17.48 1.47
N ILE A 36 -5.93 16.56 1.69
CA ILE A 36 -5.34 15.69 0.65
C ILE A 36 -5.88 14.25 0.72
N ALA A 37 -7.08 14.06 1.27
CA ALA A 37 -7.71 12.74 1.43
C ALA A 37 -7.80 11.95 0.12
N PHE A 38 -8.12 12.64 -0.99
CA PHE A 38 -8.23 12.02 -2.30
C PHE A 38 -6.88 11.53 -2.83
N LEU A 39 -5.80 12.26 -2.54
CA LEU A 39 -4.43 11.88 -2.89
C LEU A 39 -4.01 10.61 -2.14
N SER A 40 -4.32 10.53 -0.84
CA SER A 40 -4.03 9.34 -0.02
C SER A 40 -4.72 8.09 -0.57
N GLY A 41 -6.00 8.19 -0.93
CA GLY A 41 -6.74 7.07 -1.53
C GLY A 41 -6.18 6.68 -2.91
N GLY A 42 -5.83 7.67 -3.73
CA GLY A 42 -5.24 7.44 -5.05
C GLY A 42 -3.91 6.68 -4.98
N ILE A 43 -3.01 7.06 -4.06
CA ILE A 43 -1.70 6.41 -3.89
C ILE A 43 -1.86 4.96 -3.44
N ALA A 44 -2.74 4.70 -2.46
CA ALA A 44 -2.96 3.36 -1.91
C ALA A 44 -3.35 2.34 -3.00
N HIS A 45 -4.19 2.76 -3.93
CA HIS A 45 -4.61 1.90 -5.02
C HIS A 45 -3.67 1.94 -6.23
N ALA A 46 -2.99 3.05 -6.50
CA ALA A 46 -1.97 3.09 -7.54
C ALA A 46 -0.80 2.15 -7.20
N ALA A 47 -0.51 1.90 -5.91
CA ALA A 47 0.51 0.96 -5.46
C ALA A 47 0.34 -0.47 -6.03
N TYR A 48 -0.88 -0.87 -6.43
CA TYR A 48 -1.13 -2.12 -7.14
C TYR A 48 -0.32 -2.29 -8.41
N GLY A 49 -0.08 -1.20 -9.14
CA GLY A 49 0.76 -1.22 -10.33
C GLY A 49 2.17 -1.72 -10.01
N GLY A 50 2.71 -1.34 -8.85
CA GLY A 50 4.01 -1.79 -8.36
C GLY A 50 4.02 -3.25 -7.94
N ILE A 51 2.95 -3.73 -7.30
CA ILE A 51 2.79 -5.14 -6.94
C ILE A 51 2.76 -6.01 -8.20
N GLY A 52 1.93 -5.66 -9.19
CA GLY A 52 1.85 -6.41 -10.45
C GLY A 52 3.17 -6.38 -11.24
N LEU A 53 3.86 -5.24 -11.23
CA LEU A 53 5.18 -5.10 -11.86
C LEU A 53 6.25 -5.95 -11.18
N ALA A 54 6.21 -6.08 -9.84
CA ALA A 54 7.10 -6.96 -9.11
C ALA A 54 6.93 -8.42 -9.52
N PHE A 55 5.68 -8.89 -9.61
CA PHE A 55 5.38 -10.27 -9.99
C PHE A 55 5.76 -10.57 -11.43
N TYR A 56 5.42 -9.67 -12.35
CA TYR A 56 5.77 -9.82 -13.76
C TYR A 56 7.28 -9.90 -14.00
N LEU A 57 8.06 -9.09 -13.28
CA LEU A 57 9.53 -9.07 -13.39
C LEU A 57 10.24 -10.10 -12.48
N GLY A 58 9.51 -10.75 -11.56
CA GLY A 58 10.10 -11.63 -10.55
C GLY A 58 10.99 -10.90 -9.53
N TRP A 59 10.75 -9.61 -9.31
CA TRP A 59 11.52 -8.75 -8.38
C TRP A 59 10.93 -8.76 -6.97
N ASN A 60 11.67 -8.18 -6.02
CA ASN A 60 11.18 -8.02 -4.65
C ASN A 60 9.95 -7.09 -4.62
N TYR A 61 8.82 -7.64 -4.17
CA TYR A 61 7.53 -6.93 -4.10
C TYR A 61 7.62 -5.63 -3.31
N LEU A 62 8.38 -5.60 -2.22
CA LEU A 62 8.44 -4.45 -1.32
C LEU A 62 9.12 -3.26 -2.01
N VAL A 63 10.24 -3.51 -2.69
CA VAL A 63 11.02 -2.48 -3.41
C VAL A 63 10.23 -1.93 -4.59
N CYS A 64 9.61 -2.81 -5.40
CA CYS A 64 8.80 -2.39 -6.54
C CYS A 64 7.56 -1.59 -6.12
N THR A 65 6.87 -2.04 -5.06
CA THR A 65 5.67 -1.36 -4.55
C THR A 65 6.00 0.02 -3.99
N ILE A 66 7.09 0.13 -3.23
CA ILE A 66 7.56 1.43 -2.71
C ILE A 66 7.99 2.34 -3.88
N GLY A 67 8.77 1.83 -4.83
CA GLY A 67 9.24 2.61 -5.98
C GLY A 67 8.07 3.13 -6.84
N PHE A 68 7.10 2.27 -7.15
CA PHE A 68 5.94 2.64 -7.94
C PHE A 68 5.01 3.60 -7.18
N SER A 69 4.74 3.34 -5.90
CA SER A 69 3.88 4.21 -5.09
C SER A 69 4.51 5.59 -4.89
N LEU A 70 5.83 5.67 -4.71
CA LEU A 70 6.55 6.95 -4.63
C LEU A 70 6.49 7.70 -5.98
N GLY A 71 6.68 7.00 -7.10
CA GLY A 71 6.54 7.60 -8.43
C GLY A 71 5.13 8.11 -8.72
N ALA A 72 4.11 7.32 -8.38
CA ALA A 72 2.71 7.70 -8.48
C ALA A 72 2.37 8.89 -7.57
N ALA A 73 2.85 8.88 -6.32
CA ALA A 73 2.67 9.98 -5.38
C ALA A 73 3.33 11.27 -5.88
N MET A 74 4.54 11.22 -6.43
CA MET A 74 5.20 12.38 -7.03
C MET A 74 4.40 12.93 -8.23
N LEU A 75 3.93 12.05 -9.13
CA LEU A 75 3.09 12.45 -10.25
C LEU A 75 1.78 13.12 -9.79
N MET A 76 1.09 12.51 -8.82
CA MET A 76 -0.14 13.06 -8.23
C MET A 76 0.12 14.40 -7.53
N ALA A 77 1.24 14.54 -6.81
CA ALA A 77 1.63 15.77 -6.15
C ALA A 77 1.93 16.89 -7.17
N LEU A 78 2.68 16.59 -8.24
CA LEU A 78 2.96 17.52 -9.35
C LEU A 78 1.66 18.01 -10.01
N VAL A 79 0.72 17.10 -10.25
CA VAL A 79 -0.60 17.44 -10.81
C VAL A 79 -1.40 18.29 -9.83
N SER A 80 -1.39 17.97 -8.54
CA SER A 80 -2.08 18.73 -7.50
C SER A 80 -1.59 20.18 -7.42
N ILE A 81 -0.28 20.40 -7.60
CA ILE A 81 0.33 21.74 -7.59
C ILE A 81 0.03 22.51 -8.88
N LYS A 82 0.16 21.88 -10.06
CA LYS A 82 0.01 22.58 -11.36
C LYS A 82 -1.44 22.74 -11.84
N LEU A 83 -2.33 21.80 -11.51
CA LEU A 83 -3.68 21.69 -12.09
C LEU A 83 -4.77 21.67 -11.00
N LYS A 84 -4.76 22.69 -10.15
CA LYS A 84 -5.60 22.81 -8.95
C LYS A 84 -7.13 22.66 -9.17
N HIS A 85 -7.62 22.90 -10.39
CA HIS A 85 -9.05 22.82 -10.72
C HIS A 85 -9.50 21.44 -11.26
N ARG A 86 -8.56 20.56 -11.64
CA ARG A 86 -8.86 19.20 -12.15
C ARG A 86 -8.00 18.12 -11.51
N SER A 87 -7.34 18.43 -10.38
CA SER A 87 -6.45 17.52 -9.68
C SER A 87 -7.16 16.22 -9.33
N ASP A 88 -8.38 16.30 -8.82
CA ASP A 88 -9.10 15.14 -8.28
C ASP A 88 -9.48 14.17 -9.41
N THR A 89 -9.90 14.69 -10.57
CA THR A 89 -10.18 13.85 -11.74
C THR A 89 -8.92 13.15 -12.22
N ILE A 90 -7.79 13.85 -12.31
CA ILE A 90 -6.53 13.26 -12.81
C ILE A 90 -5.99 12.24 -11.80
N ILE A 91 -6.06 12.52 -10.50
CA ILE A 91 -5.70 11.56 -9.45
C ILE A 91 -6.58 10.31 -9.57
N GLY A 92 -7.88 10.46 -9.83
CA GLY A 92 -8.79 9.34 -10.06
C GLY A 92 -8.42 8.52 -11.29
N VAL A 93 -7.96 9.15 -12.37
CA VAL A 93 -7.44 8.45 -13.55
C VAL A 93 -6.15 7.71 -13.23
N ILE A 94 -5.19 8.33 -12.53
CA ILE A 94 -3.93 7.67 -12.13
C ILE A 94 -4.23 6.48 -11.20
N TRP A 95 -5.18 6.62 -10.29
CA TRP A 95 -5.68 5.53 -9.46
C TRP A 95 -6.17 4.36 -10.33
N ALA A 96 -7.14 4.59 -11.21
CA ALA A 96 -7.72 3.54 -12.05
C ALA A 96 -6.65 2.88 -12.95
N LEU A 97 -5.76 3.68 -13.54
CA LEU A 97 -4.66 3.18 -14.36
C LEU A 97 -3.67 2.34 -13.56
N GLY A 98 -3.27 2.78 -12.36
CA GLY A 98 -2.32 2.04 -11.53
C GLY A 98 -2.87 0.67 -11.12
N MET A 99 -4.14 0.61 -10.72
CA MET A 99 -4.80 -0.65 -10.39
C MET A 99 -4.97 -1.56 -11.61
N ALA A 100 -5.48 -1.03 -12.73
CA ALA A 100 -5.67 -1.81 -13.95
C ALA A 100 -4.32 -2.34 -14.48
N PHE A 101 -3.28 -1.52 -14.47
CA PHE A 101 -1.93 -1.90 -14.87
C PHE A 101 -1.39 -3.05 -14.02
N GLY A 102 -1.57 -2.99 -12.69
CA GLY A 102 -1.20 -4.07 -11.78
C GLY A 102 -1.93 -5.37 -12.08
N ILE A 103 -3.26 -5.32 -12.26
CA ILE A 103 -4.09 -6.49 -12.55
C ILE A 103 -3.68 -7.14 -13.88
N ILE A 104 -3.50 -6.33 -14.93
CA ILE A 104 -3.11 -6.83 -16.26
C ILE A 104 -1.74 -7.52 -16.19
N LEU A 105 -0.76 -6.93 -15.51
CA LEU A 105 0.57 -7.54 -15.38
C LEU A 105 0.55 -8.87 -14.63
N VAL A 106 -0.27 -9.00 -13.58
CA VAL A 106 -0.43 -10.28 -12.88
C VAL A 106 -1.11 -11.31 -13.78
N ASP A 107 -2.15 -10.94 -14.51
CA ASP A 107 -2.85 -11.84 -15.44
C ASP A 107 -1.95 -12.34 -16.58
N LEU A 108 -1.02 -11.49 -17.06
CA LEU A 108 -0.02 -11.88 -18.04
C LEU A 108 1.09 -12.79 -17.48
N THR A 109 1.21 -12.94 -16.16
CA THR A 109 2.27 -13.74 -15.54
C THR A 109 1.90 -15.23 -15.55
N PRO A 110 2.61 -16.08 -16.32
CA PRO A 110 2.21 -17.47 -16.54
C PRO A 110 2.31 -18.31 -15.27
N GLY A 111 1.21 -18.98 -14.90
CA GLY A 111 1.16 -19.96 -13.81
C GLY A 111 0.90 -19.40 -12.41
N TYR A 112 0.56 -18.11 -12.27
CA TYR A 112 0.42 -17.45 -10.97
C TYR A 112 -0.97 -16.81 -10.80
N ASN A 113 -1.91 -17.54 -10.17
CA ASN A 113 -3.23 -17.02 -9.78
C ASN A 113 -3.15 -16.40 -8.38
N VAL A 114 -2.53 -15.22 -8.26
CA VAL A 114 -2.50 -14.52 -6.98
C VAL A 114 -3.83 -13.84 -6.76
N ASP A 115 -4.44 -14.11 -5.62
CA ASP A 115 -5.56 -13.28 -5.17
C ASP A 115 -5.00 -11.90 -4.76
N LEU A 116 -5.10 -10.93 -5.66
CA LEU A 116 -4.73 -9.54 -5.39
C LEU A 116 -5.45 -8.99 -4.14
N MET A 117 -6.67 -9.48 -3.86
CA MET A 117 -7.40 -9.09 -2.65
C MET A 117 -6.71 -9.59 -1.39
N SER A 118 -6.07 -10.76 -1.44
CA SER A 118 -5.24 -11.27 -0.36
C SER A 118 -4.05 -10.35 -0.07
N TYR A 119 -3.52 -9.64 -1.06
CA TYR A 119 -2.50 -8.61 -0.84
C TYR A 119 -3.06 -7.26 -0.36
N LEU A 120 -4.29 -6.89 -0.73
CA LEU A 120 -4.96 -5.67 -0.20
C LEU A 120 -5.18 -5.78 1.29
N PHE A 121 -5.83 -6.87 1.68
CA PHE A 121 -6.35 -7.05 3.02
C PHE A 121 -5.34 -7.76 3.91
N GLY A 122 -4.48 -8.59 3.31
CA GLY A 122 -3.44 -9.31 4.02
C GLY A 122 -4.00 -10.24 5.09
N SER A 123 -3.09 -10.76 5.89
CA SER A 123 -3.42 -11.33 7.19
C SER A 123 -2.45 -10.77 8.21
N ILE A 124 -2.98 -10.11 9.24
CA ILE A 124 -2.15 -9.60 10.34
C ILE A 124 -1.45 -10.74 11.11
N LEU A 125 -1.92 -11.98 10.94
CA LEU A 125 -1.34 -13.16 11.57
C LEU A 125 -0.05 -13.62 10.88
N THR A 126 0.22 -13.19 9.65
CA THR A 126 1.42 -13.60 8.88
C THR A 126 2.61 -12.67 9.08
N VAL A 127 2.51 -11.69 9.99
CA VAL A 127 3.58 -10.72 10.25
C VAL A 127 4.77 -11.40 10.92
N LEU A 128 5.98 -11.23 10.34
CA LEU A 128 7.23 -11.73 10.92
C LEU A 128 7.89 -10.69 11.82
N ALA A 129 8.84 -11.15 12.64
CA ALA A 129 9.65 -10.27 13.51
C ALA A 129 10.42 -9.19 12.72
N PHE A 130 10.85 -9.50 11.50
CA PHE A 130 11.49 -8.56 10.59
C PHE A 130 10.56 -7.42 10.14
N ASP A 131 9.29 -7.74 9.86
CA ASP A 131 8.29 -6.75 9.47
C ASP A 131 8.01 -5.77 10.61
N LEU A 132 7.97 -6.26 11.86
CA LEU A 132 7.84 -5.41 13.04
C LEU A 132 9.01 -4.44 13.21
N THR A 133 10.23 -4.88 12.87
CA THR A 133 11.40 -4.00 12.94
C THR A 133 11.30 -2.91 11.89
N ILE A 134 10.83 -3.23 10.68
CA ILE A 134 10.55 -2.23 9.64
C ILE A 134 9.47 -1.26 10.09
N MET A 135 8.34 -1.75 10.61
CA MET A 135 7.23 -0.90 11.08
C MET A 135 7.60 0.01 12.26
N LEU A 136 8.62 -0.36 13.05
CA LEU A 136 9.09 0.45 14.17
C LEU A 136 10.06 1.55 13.73
N VAL A 137 10.79 1.34 12.63
CA VAL A 137 11.78 2.30 12.09
C VAL A 137 11.13 3.37 11.22
N ILE A 138 10.05 3.03 10.50
CA ILE A 138 9.29 3.94 9.63
C ILE A 138 8.33 4.79 10.47
#